data_AF-A0A937SWV3-F1
#
_entry.id   AF-A0A937SWV3-F1
#
_cell.length_a   1.000
_cell.length_b   1.000
_cell.length_c   1.000
_cell.angle_alpha   90.00
_cell.angle_beta   90.00
_cell.angle_gamma   90.00
#
_symmetry.space_group_name_H-M   'P 1'
#
loop_
_entity.id
_entity.type
_entity.pdbx_description
1 polymer ?
#
loop_
_entity_poly.entity_id
_entity_poly.type
_entity_poly.pdbx_seq_one_letter_code
_entity_poly.pdbx_strand_id
1 'polypeptide(L)'
;MTLVPAYIMLFVPKKMLDRIPDKQPHHERTGLDGFLEKLGAFSYKRWKLILIFSVLTIIVSAIGIQRIRVNDNPVKWFTKHHRIRIADDVLNRHFGGTYTAYLTLTPETAGGCTCTEALEQMSAAANARFAGKLPEQTAQFTALLKTQQVKYRNLSTCNPDQCFTFLIGEAKKLDEQTTKPWLALADEINYLEDADLASFQALENKMGEGSAFFQTLENLSGEELREAALAITDEYTALSFVDFLYEMKAEITAPPMKQPEMLRWVSSLQDHLDSFPKTSDEHSRIVGKTSSAVDALKKAAYELQYIDPSIAPENFRAEIKTKNDANYSVPDTAAACGQVFIQLEGMKKKDSLFHLVTRDYREANIWVQLTSGDNTDMSAVAGKTEKWIAENPPPVPMKVQWAGLTYLNVVWQDKMVTGMLSALGSSFIVVLIMMMLLFRSPLIGLLAMIPLSVTITFIYGLIGWVGKDYDMPVAVLSSLTLGLSVDFAIHFLERARELQKKLGSW
;
A
#
# COMPACT_ATOMS: atom_id res chain seq x y z
N MET A 1 -31.49 1.46 40.01
CA MET A 1 -32.49 1.64 41.08
C MET A 1 -33.17 0.34 41.50
N THR A 2 -33.66 -0.50 40.57
CA THR A 2 -34.33 -1.77 40.90
C THR A 2 -33.39 -2.96 41.06
N LEU A 3 -32.24 -2.94 40.37
CA LEU A 3 -31.30 -4.07 40.40
C LEU A 3 -30.66 -4.27 41.78
N VAL A 4 -30.19 -3.20 42.41
CA VAL A 4 -29.44 -3.29 43.68
C VAL A 4 -30.33 -3.85 44.81
N PRO A 5 -31.57 -3.37 45.07
CA PRO A 5 -32.45 -3.99 46.05
C PRO A 5 -32.84 -5.43 45.70
N ALA A 6 -33.13 -5.72 44.43
CA ALA A 6 -33.51 -7.07 44.01
C ALA A 6 -32.37 -8.09 44.21
N TYR A 7 -31.14 -7.66 43.99
CA TYR A 7 -29.95 -8.47 44.20
C TYR A 7 -29.61 -8.62 45.69
N ILE A 8 -29.75 -7.58 46.52
CA ILE A 8 -29.55 -7.68 47.99
C ILE A 8 -30.49 -8.73 48.60
N MET A 9 -31.70 -8.90 48.04
CA MET A 9 -32.66 -9.92 48.49
C MET A 9 -32.21 -11.38 48.33
N LEU A 10 -31.14 -11.66 47.57
CA LEU A 10 -30.49 -12.99 47.58
C LEU A 10 -29.88 -13.33 48.95
N PHE A 11 -29.47 -12.32 49.73
CA PHE A 11 -28.70 -12.48 50.96
C PHE A 11 -29.52 -12.17 52.22
N VAL A 12 -30.77 -11.72 52.08
CA VAL A 12 -31.68 -11.44 53.19
C VAL A 12 -32.57 -12.67 53.47
N PRO A 13 -32.50 -13.29 54.67
CA PRO A 13 -33.37 -14.40 55.03
C PRO A 13 -34.84 -13.97 55.12
N LYS A 14 -35.78 -14.77 54.59
CA LYS A 14 -37.24 -14.51 54.69
C LYS A 14 -37.72 -14.16 56.11
N LYS A 15 -37.17 -14.81 57.14
CA LYS A 15 -37.49 -14.55 58.55
C LYS A 15 -37.15 -13.13 59.04
N MET A 16 -36.22 -12.41 58.38
CA MET A 16 -35.93 -11.01 58.70
C MET A 16 -36.90 -10.04 58.05
N LEU A 17 -37.44 -10.41 56.89
CA LEU A 17 -38.40 -9.62 56.14
C LEU A 17 -39.78 -9.59 56.82
N ASP A 18 -40.17 -10.71 57.42
CA ASP A 18 -41.41 -10.83 58.21
C ASP A 18 -41.35 -10.06 59.55
N ARG A 19 -40.16 -9.56 59.95
CA ARG A 19 -39.95 -8.73 61.15
C ARG A 19 -39.92 -7.24 60.86
N ILE A 20 -40.02 -6.83 59.60
CA ILE A 20 -40.11 -5.42 59.24
C ILE A 20 -41.48 -4.93 59.73
N PRO A 21 -41.55 -4.03 60.73
CA PRO A 21 -42.82 -3.50 61.17
C PRO A 21 -43.49 -2.79 59.98
N ASP A 22 -44.78 -3.06 59.75
CA ASP A 22 -45.61 -2.25 58.85
C ASP A 22 -45.45 -0.80 59.31
N LYS A 23 -44.81 0.03 58.48
CA LYS A 23 -44.35 1.36 58.91
C LYS A 23 -45.53 2.25 59.27
N GLN A 24 -45.29 3.05 60.32
CA GLN A 24 -46.19 4.06 60.87
C GLN A 24 -46.91 4.92 59.79
N PRO A 25 -48.16 5.33 60.04
CA PRO A 25 -48.98 6.02 59.06
C PRO A 25 -48.59 7.50 59.00
N HIS A 26 -47.84 7.96 57.99
CA HIS A 26 -47.68 9.41 57.78
C HIS A 26 -47.58 9.87 56.32
N HIS A 27 -48.52 10.78 56.02
CA HIS A 27 -48.74 11.69 54.90
C HIS A 27 -49.10 11.11 53.52
N GLU A 28 -50.22 11.60 52.97
CA GLU A 28 -50.59 11.48 51.56
C GLU A 28 -49.49 12.09 50.69
N ARG A 29 -48.56 11.25 50.25
CA ARG A 29 -47.47 11.65 49.37
C ARG A 29 -47.90 11.49 47.92
N THR A 30 -48.35 12.58 47.32
CA THR A 30 -48.72 12.65 45.90
C THR A 30 -47.51 12.95 45.00
N GLY A 31 -47.49 12.39 43.80
CA GLY A 31 -46.45 12.66 42.80
C GLY A 31 -45.27 11.67 42.82
N LEU A 32 -44.05 12.20 42.80
CA LEU A 32 -42.80 11.42 42.64
C LEU A 32 -42.57 10.43 43.80
N ASP A 33 -42.87 10.82 45.04
CA ASP A 33 -42.67 9.99 46.23
C ASP A 33 -43.49 8.71 46.19
N GLY A 34 -44.78 8.80 45.85
CA GLY A 34 -45.65 7.62 45.70
C GLY A 34 -45.23 6.71 44.54
N PHE A 35 -44.65 7.28 43.47
CA PHE A 35 -44.07 6.50 42.37
C PHE A 35 -42.79 5.75 42.81
N LEU A 36 -41.89 6.42 43.53
CA LEU A 36 -40.66 5.82 44.06
C LEU A 36 -40.94 4.69 45.05
N GLU A 37 -41.95 4.85 45.90
CA GLU A 37 -42.37 3.81 46.85
C GLU A 37 -42.96 2.59 46.13
N LYS A 38 -43.81 2.80 45.11
CA LYS A 38 -44.30 1.72 44.24
C LYS A 38 -43.16 0.99 43.53
N LEU A 39 -42.17 1.73 43.03
CA LEU A 39 -40.96 1.18 42.39
C LEU A 39 -40.12 0.35 43.38
N GLY A 40 -39.95 0.84 44.61
CA GLY A 40 -39.25 0.12 45.68
C GLY A 40 -39.99 -1.16 46.09
N ALA A 41 -41.30 -1.08 46.30
CA ALA A 41 -42.15 -2.22 46.63
C ALA A 41 -42.15 -3.28 45.51
N PHE A 42 -42.16 -2.85 44.24
CA PHE A 42 -42.00 -3.72 43.09
C PHE A 42 -40.64 -4.42 43.10
N SER A 43 -39.56 -3.66 43.34
CA SER A 43 -38.19 -4.18 43.39
C SER A 43 -38.02 -5.30 44.42
N TYR A 44 -38.66 -5.15 45.58
CA TYR A 44 -38.59 -6.11 46.66
C TYR A 44 -39.53 -7.33 46.43
N LYS A 45 -40.81 -7.10 46.13
CA LYS A 45 -41.79 -8.19 45.95
C LYS A 45 -41.53 -9.06 44.72
N ARG A 46 -40.93 -8.49 43.66
CA ARG A 46 -40.69 -9.18 42.38
C ARG A 46 -39.20 -9.36 42.06
N TRP A 47 -38.34 -9.45 43.07
CA TRP A 47 -36.88 -9.52 42.91
C TRP A 47 -36.38 -10.64 41.97
N LYS A 48 -37.01 -11.83 42.00
CA LYS A 48 -36.65 -12.95 41.10
C LYS A 48 -36.83 -12.59 39.62
N LEU A 49 -37.91 -11.88 39.27
CA LEU A 49 -38.15 -11.44 37.90
C LEU A 49 -37.09 -10.43 37.44
N ILE A 50 -36.68 -9.53 38.33
CA ILE A 50 -35.66 -8.52 38.03
C ILE A 50 -34.31 -9.17 37.79
N LEU A 51 -33.94 -10.20 38.55
CA LEU A 51 -32.69 -10.94 38.33
C LEU A 51 -32.72 -11.73 37.03
N ILE A 52 -33.81 -12.45 36.73
CA ILE A 52 -33.97 -13.15 35.45
C ILE A 52 -33.86 -12.17 34.28
N PHE A 53 -34.57 -11.04 34.36
CA PHE A 53 -34.49 -9.99 33.36
C PHE A 53 -33.08 -9.43 33.22
N SER A 54 -32.36 -9.24 34.32
CA SER A 54 -30.97 -8.73 34.29
C SER A 54 -30.01 -9.73 33.63
N VAL A 55 -30.16 -11.03 33.92
CA VAL A 55 -29.39 -12.09 33.25
C VAL A 55 -29.70 -12.12 31.76
N LEU A 56 -30.98 -12.04 31.38
CA LEU A 56 -31.40 -11.99 29.98
C LEU A 56 -30.84 -10.74 29.28
N THR A 57 -30.87 -9.58 29.94
CA THR A 57 -30.25 -8.35 29.45
C THR A 57 -28.75 -8.52 29.24
N ILE A 58 -28.01 -9.16 30.15
CA ILE A 58 -26.58 -9.46 29.96
C ILE A 58 -26.37 -10.33 28.72
N ILE A 59 -27.16 -11.39 28.54
CA ILE A 59 -27.04 -12.30 27.39
C ILE A 59 -27.31 -11.55 26.08
N VAL A 60 -28.42 -10.81 25.99
CA VAL A 60 -28.75 -10.01 24.80
C VAL A 60 -27.68 -8.96 24.54
N SER A 61 -27.15 -8.35 25.58
CA SER A 61 -26.11 -7.34 25.46
C SER A 61 -24.77 -7.93 25.02
N ALA A 62 -24.42 -9.13 25.50
CA ALA A 62 -23.21 -9.85 25.05
C ALA A 62 -23.26 -10.17 23.55
N ILE A 63 -24.43 -10.55 23.03
CA ILE A 63 -24.66 -10.71 21.58
C ILE A 63 -24.49 -9.37 20.85
N GLY A 64 -25.02 -8.28 21.43
CA GLY A 64 -24.84 -6.93 20.89
C GLY A 64 -23.37 -6.52 20.83
N ILE A 65 -22.60 -6.76 21.89
CA ILE A 65 -21.17 -6.42 21.96
C ILE A 65 -20.38 -7.09 20.83
N GLN A 66 -20.69 -8.34 20.50
CA GLN A 66 -20.04 -9.05 19.38
C GLN A 66 -20.31 -8.42 18.01
N ARG A 67 -21.35 -7.58 17.89
CA ARG A 67 -21.68 -6.86 16.66
C ARG A 67 -21.06 -5.47 16.56
N ILE A 68 -20.37 -5.01 17.62
CA ILE A 68 -19.71 -3.71 17.61
C ILE A 68 -18.65 -3.69 16.51
N ARG A 69 -18.79 -2.76 15.57
CA ARG A 69 -17.77 -2.44 14.58
C ARG A 69 -17.03 -1.21 15.06
N VAL A 70 -15.74 -1.35 15.30
CA VAL A 70 -14.89 -0.18 15.56
C VAL A 70 -14.55 0.43 14.22
N ASN A 71 -14.90 1.69 14.03
CA ASN A 71 -14.59 2.42 12.81
C ASN A 71 -14.67 3.92 13.12
N ASP A 72 -13.59 4.64 12.84
CA ASP A 72 -13.53 6.08 13.07
C ASP A 72 -13.39 6.82 11.74
N ASN A 73 -14.53 7.25 11.22
CA ASN A 73 -14.62 8.02 9.99
C ASN A 73 -15.27 9.39 10.30
N PRO A 74 -14.50 10.49 10.28
CA PRO A 74 -15.01 11.83 10.61
C PRO A 74 -16.19 12.29 9.74
N VAL A 75 -16.29 11.82 8.49
CA VAL A 75 -17.42 12.17 7.61
C VAL A 75 -18.73 11.60 8.14
N LYS A 76 -18.68 10.45 8.84
CA LYS A 76 -19.86 9.84 9.46
C LYS A 76 -20.35 10.59 10.70
N TRP A 77 -19.57 11.52 11.26
CA TRP A 77 -20.03 12.40 12.35
C TRP A 77 -21.04 13.44 11.87
N PHE A 78 -21.04 13.74 10.57
CA PHE A 78 -21.96 14.69 9.97
C PHE A 78 -23.24 13.99 9.45
N THR A 79 -24.37 14.69 9.56
CA THR A 79 -25.65 14.22 9.03
C THR A 79 -25.59 14.07 7.50
N LYS A 80 -26.43 13.19 6.93
CA LYS A 80 -26.46 12.89 5.48
C LYS A 80 -26.64 14.14 4.60
N HIS A 81 -27.29 15.17 5.11
CA HIS A 81 -27.55 16.43 4.39
C HIS A 81 -26.51 17.53 4.65
N HIS A 82 -25.49 17.25 5.47
CA HIS A 82 -24.46 18.23 5.77
C HIS A 82 -23.57 18.48 4.53
N ARG A 83 -23.16 19.74 4.32
CA ARG A 83 -22.37 20.16 3.14
C ARG A 83 -21.09 19.34 2.94
N ILE A 84 -20.40 18.99 4.03
CA ILE A 84 -19.18 18.17 3.99
C ILE A 84 -19.47 16.77 3.42
N ARG A 85 -20.58 16.15 3.83
CA ARG A 85 -20.94 14.80 3.39
C ARG A 85 -21.39 14.75 1.94
N ILE A 86 -22.08 15.80 1.47
CA ILE A 86 -22.44 15.96 0.06
C ILE A 86 -21.18 16.17 -0.79
N ALA A 87 -20.25 17.02 -0.34
CA ALA A 87 -19.00 17.27 -1.04
C ALA A 87 -18.13 16.00 -1.15
N ASP A 88 -18.07 15.22 -0.08
CA ASP A 88 -17.38 13.93 -0.04
C ASP A 88 -17.99 12.92 -1.02
N ASP A 89 -19.32 12.76 -1.00
CA ASP A 89 -20.04 11.86 -1.92
C ASP A 89 -19.87 12.27 -3.39
N VAL A 90 -19.89 13.57 -3.70
CA VAL A 90 -19.61 14.08 -5.06
C VAL A 90 -18.19 13.73 -5.50
N LEU A 91 -17.20 13.90 -4.63
CA LEU A 91 -15.81 13.57 -4.94
C LEU A 91 -15.62 12.06 -5.13
N ASN A 92 -16.24 11.23 -4.30
CA ASN A 92 -16.16 9.78 -4.37
C ASN A 92 -16.90 9.18 -5.59
N ARG A 93 -17.93 9.88 -6.12
CA ARG A 93 -18.65 9.45 -7.33
C ARG A 93 -17.95 9.83 -8.63
N HIS A 94 -17.31 10.99 -8.67
CA HIS A 94 -16.76 11.55 -9.92
C HIS A 94 -15.24 11.49 -10.02
N PHE A 95 -14.53 11.29 -8.91
CA PHE A 95 -13.07 11.33 -8.83
C PHE A 95 -12.51 10.11 -8.09
N GLY A 96 -11.18 10.03 -7.98
CA GLY A 96 -10.47 8.90 -7.37
C GLY A 96 -10.70 8.70 -5.87
N GLY A 97 -11.47 9.58 -5.23
CA GLY A 97 -11.81 9.54 -3.82
C GLY A 97 -11.22 10.68 -3.00
N THR A 98 -11.71 10.85 -1.78
CA THR A 98 -11.29 11.91 -0.85
C THR A 98 -10.22 11.47 0.16
N TYR A 99 -10.00 10.16 0.29
CA TYR A 99 -9.07 9.60 1.27
C TYR A 99 -7.79 9.16 0.57
N THR A 100 -6.63 9.61 1.03
CA THR A 100 -5.34 9.29 0.39
C THR A 100 -4.47 8.48 1.34
N ALA A 101 -4.03 7.32 0.86
CA ALA A 101 -2.94 6.55 1.44
C ALA A 101 -1.72 6.64 0.53
N TYR A 102 -0.55 6.47 1.12
CA TYR A 102 0.73 6.49 0.43
C TYR A 102 1.40 5.14 0.64
N LEU A 103 1.86 4.51 -0.44
CA LEU A 103 2.64 3.29 -0.39
C LEU A 103 4.07 3.62 -0.78
N THR A 104 4.96 3.64 0.20
CA THR A 104 6.37 3.98 0.02
C THR A 104 7.19 2.72 -0.23
N LEU A 105 8.01 2.76 -1.27
CA LEU A 105 8.96 1.73 -1.65
C LEU A 105 10.37 2.23 -1.35
N THR A 106 11.08 1.55 -0.46
CA THR A 106 12.45 1.90 -0.07
C THR A 106 13.37 0.68 -0.21
N PRO A 107 14.56 0.78 -0.81
CA PRO A 107 15.44 -0.38 -0.98
C PRO A 107 15.96 -0.88 0.39
N GLU A 108 15.95 -2.19 0.63
CA GLU A 108 16.39 -2.78 1.92
C GLU A 108 17.91 -2.73 2.10
N THR A 109 18.67 -2.76 1.01
CA THR A 109 20.13 -2.70 1.04
C THR A 109 20.64 -1.51 0.22
N ALA A 110 21.58 -0.76 0.81
CA ALA A 110 22.36 0.25 0.10
C ALA A 110 23.52 -0.36 -0.73
N GLY A 111 23.67 -1.70 -0.71
CA GLY A 111 24.81 -2.42 -1.23
C GLY A 111 24.67 -2.71 -2.71
N GLY A 112 25.52 -2.07 -3.52
CA GLY A 112 25.57 -2.23 -4.96
C GLY A 112 25.82 -3.67 -5.41
N CYS A 113 25.45 -3.91 -6.67
CA CYS A 113 25.70 -5.12 -7.42
C CYS A 113 27.10 -5.70 -7.14
N THR A 114 27.20 -7.00 -6.89
CA THR A 114 28.50 -7.64 -6.93
C THR A 114 28.98 -7.62 -8.40
N CYS A 115 30.18 -7.10 -8.69
CA CYS A 115 30.74 -7.13 -10.07
C CYS A 115 30.68 -8.56 -10.66
N THR A 116 30.65 -9.61 -9.83
CA THR A 116 30.38 -11.00 -10.23
C THR A 116 29.02 -11.22 -10.89
N GLU A 117 27.91 -10.77 -10.29
CA GLU A 117 26.55 -10.90 -10.86
C GLU A 117 26.41 -10.06 -12.13
N ALA A 118 26.97 -8.83 -12.11
CA ALA A 118 27.02 -7.95 -13.27
C ALA A 118 27.70 -8.61 -14.47
N LEU A 119 28.85 -9.25 -14.25
CA LEU A 119 29.63 -9.92 -15.31
C LEU A 119 28.91 -11.14 -15.88
N GLU A 120 28.13 -11.86 -15.08
CA GLU A 120 27.32 -12.99 -15.54
C GLU A 120 26.20 -12.53 -16.47
N GLN A 121 25.47 -11.49 -16.08
CA GLN A 121 24.44 -10.87 -16.93
C GLN A 121 25.04 -10.34 -18.24
N MET A 122 26.19 -9.66 -18.18
CA MET A 122 26.90 -9.20 -19.38
C MET A 122 27.31 -10.34 -20.30
N SER A 123 27.76 -11.47 -19.76
CA SER A 123 28.16 -12.63 -20.56
C SER A 123 26.97 -13.22 -21.31
N ALA A 124 25.81 -13.35 -20.64
CA ALA A 124 24.58 -13.82 -21.28
C ALA A 124 24.11 -12.85 -22.38
N ALA A 125 24.06 -11.56 -22.09
CA ALA A 125 23.64 -10.52 -23.03
C ALA A 125 24.61 -10.39 -24.24
N ALA A 126 25.92 -10.53 -24.02
CA ALA A 126 26.91 -10.50 -25.09
C ALA A 126 26.74 -11.68 -26.05
N ASN A 127 26.48 -12.88 -25.52
CA ASN A 127 26.18 -14.05 -26.36
C ASN A 127 24.92 -13.83 -27.20
N ALA A 128 23.86 -13.26 -26.61
CA ALA A 128 22.63 -12.98 -27.35
C ALA A 128 22.82 -11.95 -28.47
N ARG A 129 23.64 -10.90 -28.25
CA ARG A 129 23.85 -9.82 -29.22
C ARG A 129 24.86 -10.16 -30.31
N PHE A 130 25.96 -10.83 -29.97
CA PHE A 130 27.12 -10.95 -30.87
C PHE A 130 27.34 -12.35 -31.45
N ALA A 131 26.90 -13.44 -30.78
CA ALA A 131 27.30 -14.80 -31.16
C ALA A 131 26.86 -15.21 -32.57
N GLY A 132 25.74 -14.66 -33.07
CA GLY A 132 25.24 -14.97 -34.41
C GLY A 132 26.10 -14.40 -35.54
N LYS A 133 26.79 -13.27 -35.32
CA LYS A 133 27.50 -12.52 -36.38
C LYS A 133 29.01 -12.42 -36.17
N LEU A 134 29.46 -12.42 -34.91
CA LEU A 134 30.87 -12.30 -34.52
C LEU A 134 31.25 -13.43 -33.54
N PRO A 135 31.16 -14.71 -33.93
CA PRO A 135 31.31 -15.84 -32.99
C PRO A 135 32.70 -15.91 -32.34
N GLU A 136 33.76 -15.61 -33.08
CA GLU A 136 35.14 -15.66 -32.57
C GLU A 136 35.40 -14.54 -31.55
N GLN A 137 35.02 -13.31 -31.88
CA GLN A 137 35.19 -12.15 -30.99
C GLN A 137 34.26 -12.24 -29.78
N THR A 138 33.06 -12.82 -29.93
CA THR A 138 32.16 -13.13 -28.80
C THR A 138 32.80 -14.12 -27.84
N ALA A 139 33.46 -15.17 -28.35
CA ALA A 139 34.18 -16.14 -27.52
C ALA A 139 35.36 -15.49 -26.78
N GLN A 140 36.11 -14.61 -27.45
CA GLN A 140 37.19 -13.85 -26.84
C GLN A 140 36.68 -12.91 -25.73
N PHE A 141 35.60 -12.17 -25.99
CA PHE A 141 35.00 -11.24 -25.03
C PHE A 141 34.40 -11.96 -23.80
N THR A 142 33.66 -13.05 -24.01
CA THR A 142 33.08 -13.85 -22.91
C THR A 142 34.16 -14.54 -22.07
N ALA A 143 35.27 -14.96 -22.68
CA ALA A 143 36.44 -15.44 -21.94
C ALA A 143 37.04 -14.36 -21.02
N LEU A 144 37.16 -13.11 -21.52
CA LEU A 144 37.64 -11.97 -20.72
C LEU A 144 36.72 -11.69 -19.53
N LEU A 145 35.40 -11.69 -19.74
CA LEU A 145 34.42 -11.51 -18.67
C LEU A 145 34.57 -12.59 -17.59
N LYS A 146 34.73 -13.86 -18.00
CA LYS A 146 34.93 -14.98 -17.08
C LYS A 146 36.24 -14.87 -16.28
N THR A 147 37.32 -14.40 -16.90
CA THR A 147 38.58 -14.12 -16.19
C THR A 147 38.40 -13.04 -15.12
N GLN A 148 37.69 -11.95 -15.43
CA GLN A 148 37.39 -10.91 -14.44
C GLN A 148 36.48 -11.45 -13.33
N GLN A 149 35.50 -12.28 -13.66
CA GLN A 149 34.59 -12.89 -12.67
C GLN A 149 35.36 -13.67 -11.60
N VAL A 150 36.37 -14.46 -12.00
CA VAL A 150 37.25 -15.19 -11.06
C VAL A 150 38.07 -14.24 -10.19
N LYS A 151 38.58 -13.14 -10.77
CA LYS A 151 39.40 -12.15 -10.06
C LYS A 151 38.60 -11.42 -8.98
N TYR A 152 37.35 -11.06 -9.26
CA TYR A 152 36.50 -10.29 -8.34
C TYR A 152 35.68 -11.14 -7.36
N ARG A 153 35.67 -12.48 -7.51
CA ARG A 153 34.91 -13.41 -6.66
C ARG A 153 35.22 -13.31 -5.16
N ASN A 154 36.44 -12.89 -4.79
CA ASN A 154 36.93 -12.88 -3.41
C ASN A 154 37.18 -11.47 -2.83
N LEU A 155 36.85 -10.40 -3.56
CA LEU A 155 37.01 -9.03 -3.06
C LEU A 155 35.73 -8.51 -2.41
N SER A 156 35.84 -8.05 -1.16
CA SER A 156 34.76 -7.41 -0.40
C SER A 156 34.59 -5.92 -0.69
N THR A 157 35.54 -5.31 -1.41
CA THR A 157 35.52 -3.90 -1.82
C THR A 157 35.27 -3.79 -3.32
N CYS A 158 34.01 -3.65 -3.72
CA CYS A 158 33.67 -3.49 -5.13
C CYS A 158 33.68 -2.00 -5.51
N ASN A 159 34.68 -1.58 -6.29
CA ASN A 159 34.57 -0.34 -7.08
C ASN A 159 34.15 -0.74 -8.52
N PRO A 160 32.86 -0.67 -8.87
CA PRO A 160 32.38 -1.07 -10.18
C PRO A 160 33.08 -0.31 -11.31
N ASP A 161 33.42 0.96 -11.10
CA ASP A 161 34.08 1.78 -12.13
C ASP A 161 35.44 1.23 -12.56
N GLN A 162 36.19 0.62 -11.63
CA GLN A 162 37.47 -0.03 -11.97
C GLN A 162 37.26 -1.33 -12.76
N CYS A 163 36.23 -2.11 -12.43
CA CYS A 163 35.81 -3.32 -13.14
C CYS A 163 35.43 -2.96 -14.60
N PHE A 164 34.64 -1.89 -14.81
CA PHE A 164 34.23 -1.44 -16.15
C PHE A 164 35.34 -0.79 -16.98
N THR A 165 36.21 0.04 -16.37
CA THR A 165 37.25 0.76 -17.12
C THR A 165 38.22 -0.20 -17.81
N PHE A 166 38.58 -1.31 -17.14
CA PHE A 166 39.42 -2.34 -17.74
C PHE A 166 38.74 -3.02 -18.93
N LEU A 167 37.46 -3.39 -18.78
CA LEU A 167 36.69 -4.04 -19.84
C LEU A 167 36.54 -3.15 -21.08
N ILE A 168 36.32 -1.84 -20.89
CA ILE A 168 36.22 -0.86 -21.99
C ILE A 168 37.53 -0.83 -22.78
N GLY A 169 38.68 -0.88 -22.10
CA GLY A 169 39.98 -0.89 -22.76
C GLY A 169 40.20 -2.11 -23.66
N GLU A 170 39.78 -3.30 -23.22
CA GLU A 170 39.86 -4.53 -24.03
C GLU A 170 38.78 -4.57 -25.12
N ALA A 171 37.56 -4.11 -24.84
CA ALA A 171 36.49 -3.99 -25.83
C ALA A 171 36.88 -3.05 -26.98
N LYS A 172 37.61 -1.97 -26.70
CA LYS A 172 38.12 -1.07 -27.74
C LYS A 172 39.05 -1.77 -28.73
N LYS A 173 39.88 -2.72 -28.27
CA LYS A 173 40.75 -3.50 -29.15
C LYS A 173 39.96 -4.45 -30.05
N LEU A 174 38.87 -5.00 -29.53
CA LEU A 174 37.93 -5.82 -30.32
C LEU A 174 37.23 -4.95 -31.38
N ASP A 175 36.72 -3.78 -31.00
CA ASP A 175 36.07 -2.83 -31.91
C ASP A 175 37.03 -2.29 -33.00
N GLU A 176 38.32 -2.15 -32.69
CA GLU A 176 39.35 -1.81 -33.68
C GLU A 176 39.50 -2.89 -34.77
N GLN A 177 39.23 -4.15 -34.45
CA GLN A 177 39.30 -5.28 -35.37
C GLN A 177 37.98 -5.53 -36.11
N THR A 178 36.85 -5.26 -35.47
CA THR A 178 35.51 -5.55 -36.03
C THR A 178 34.87 -4.30 -36.62
N THR A 179 34.59 -3.30 -35.80
CA THR A 179 33.68 -2.20 -36.07
C THR A 179 34.33 -1.09 -36.90
N LYS A 180 35.63 -0.83 -36.68
CA LYS A 180 36.37 0.24 -37.36
C LYS A 180 36.48 0.05 -38.89
N PRO A 181 36.74 -1.16 -39.43
CA PRO A 181 36.66 -1.40 -40.87
C PRO A 181 35.29 -1.07 -41.46
N TRP A 182 34.20 -1.42 -40.77
CA TRP A 182 32.84 -1.14 -41.23
C TRP A 182 32.48 0.35 -41.18
N LEU A 183 32.96 1.09 -40.17
CA LEU A 183 32.82 2.55 -40.11
C LEU A 183 33.54 3.23 -41.28
N ALA A 184 34.78 2.81 -41.58
CA ALA A 184 35.53 3.35 -42.71
C ALA A 184 34.82 3.04 -44.04
N LEU A 185 34.24 1.85 -44.17
CA LEU A 185 33.46 1.47 -45.34
C LEU A 185 32.18 2.31 -45.47
N ALA A 186 31.44 2.53 -44.39
CA ALA A 186 30.24 3.37 -44.38
C ALA A 186 30.54 4.81 -44.81
N ASP A 187 31.63 5.39 -44.29
CA ASP A 187 32.11 6.72 -44.69
C ASP A 187 32.44 6.72 -46.19
N GLU A 188 33.22 5.75 -46.68
CA GLU A 188 33.54 5.68 -48.11
C GLU A 188 32.29 5.59 -49.00
N ILE A 189 31.30 4.77 -48.63
CA ILE A 189 30.04 4.60 -49.38
C ILE A 189 29.25 5.91 -49.43
N ASN A 190 29.19 6.66 -48.32
CA ASN A 190 28.46 7.92 -48.25
C ASN A 190 29.03 9.00 -49.21
N TYR A 191 30.32 8.93 -49.55
CA TYR A 191 30.98 9.90 -50.42
C TYR A 191 31.18 9.42 -51.87
N LEU A 192 30.61 8.27 -52.27
CA LEU A 192 30.65 7.81 -53.66
C LEU A 192 29.73 8.65 -54.55
N GLU A 193 30.21 8.98 -55.75
CA GLU A 193 29.39 9.62 -56.79
C GLU A 193 28.49 8.59 -57.50
N ASP A 194 27.35 9.02 -58.04
CA ASP A 194 26.39 8.13 -58.71
C ASP A 194 26.99 7.36 -59.90
N ALA A 195 28.07 7.87 -60.50
CA ALA A 195 28.82 7.20 -61.56
C ALA A 195 29.58 5.96 -61.07
N ASP A 196 30.05 5.97 -59.82
CA ASP A 196 30.77 4.86 -59.19
C ASP A 196 29.81 3.80 -58.61
N LEU A 197 28.52 4.12 -58.47
CA LEU A 197 27.44 3.22 -58.06
C LEU A 197 26.74 2.52 -59.24
N ALA A 198 27.32 2.61 -60.44
CA ALA A 198 26.77 2.01 -61.66
C ALA A 198 26.77 0.47 -61.67
N SER A 199 27.63 -0.18 -60.87
CA SER A 199 27.65 -1.64 -60.70
C SER A 199 28.32 -2.06 -59.40
N PHE A 200 27.87 -3.18 -58.81
CA PHE A 200 28.42 -3.78 -57.59
C PHE A 200 29.95 -4.01 -57.64
N GLN A 201 30.51 -4.22 -58.83
CA GLN A 201 31.94 -4.45 -59.07
C GLN A 201 32.85 -3.28 -58.66
N ALA A 202 32.36 -2.04 -58.70
CA ALA A 202 33.10 -0.87 -58.23
C ALA A 202 33.26 -0.84 -56.70
N LEU A 203 32.24 -1.36 -56.00
CA LEU A 203 32.19 -1.52 -54.56
C LEU A 203 33.02 -2.74 -54.11
N GLU A 204 32.94 -3.85 -54.83
CA GLU A 204 33.62 -5.12 -54.53
C GLU A 204 35.15 -4.95 -54.43
N ASN A 205 35.75 -4.19 -55.33
CA ASN A 205 37.19 -3.91 -55.34
C ASN A 205 37.69 -3.15 -54.10
N LYS A 206 36.80 -2.45 -53.40
CA LYS A 206 37.09 -1.74 -52.14
C LYS A 206 36.77 -2.58 -50.90
N MET A 207 35.81 -3.50 -51.01
CA MET A 207 35.30 -4.31 -49.90
C MET A 207 36.15 -5.55 -49.59
N GLY A 208 37.04 -5.97 -50.52
CA GLY A 208 37.79 -7.21 -50.39
C GLY A 208 36.91 -8.44 -50.68
N GLU A 209 37.49 -9.53 -51.19
CA GLU A 209 36.72 -10.67 -51.69
C GLU A 209 35.81 -11.32 -50.62
N GLY A 210 34.52 -11.42 -50.98
CA GLY A 210 33.73 -12.63 -50.76
C GLY A 210 33.31 -12.95 -49.33
N SER A 211 32.54 -12.06 -48.68
CA SER A 211 31.62 -12.52 -47.62
C SER A 211 30.27 -12.89 -48.23
N ALA A 212 29.68 -14.04 -47.83
CA ALA A 212 28.39 -14.53 -48.33
C ALA A 212 27.23 -13.52 -48.20
N PHE A 213 27.45 -12.50 -47.37
CA PHE A 213 26.53 -11.42 -47.09
C PHE A 213 26.43 -10.39 -48.23
N PHE A 214 27.46 -10.23 -49.07
CA PHE A 214 27.44 -9.28 -50.19
C PHE A 214 26.72 -9.80 -51.44
N GLN A 215 26.28 -11.07 -51.45
CA GLN A 215 25.49 -11.67 -52.54
C GLN A 215 24.11 -11.01 -52.70
N THR A 216 23.58 -10.39 -51.64
CA THR A 216 22.31 -9.66 -51.66
C THR A 216 22.38 -8.33 -52.40
N LEU A 217 23.59 -7.81 -52.65
CA LEU A 217 23.84 -6.54 -53.31
C LEU A 217 24.14 -6.67 -54.82
N GLU A 218 24.35 -7.89 -55.32
CA GLU A 218 24.77 -8.16 -56.71
C GLU A 218 23.78 -7.64 -57.78
N ASN A 219 22.49 -7.52 -57.44
CA ASN A 219 21.42 -7.12 -58.36
C ASN A 219 20.95 -5.67 -58.21
N LEU A 220 21.55 -4.89 -57.31
CA LEU A 220 21.16 -3.50 -57.03
C LEU A 220 22.11 -2.50 -57.71
N SER A 221 21.61 -1.31 -58.06
CA SER A 221 22.43 -0.25 -58.66
C SER A 221 21.95 1.14 -58.21
N GLY A 222 22.85 2.13 -58.27
CA GLY A 222 22.53 3.51 -57.92
C GLY A 222 22.16 3.69 -56.44
N GLU A 223 21.10 4.45 -56.17
CA GLU A 223 20.67 4.81 -54.81
C GLU A 223 20.23 3.60 -53.97
N GLU A 224 19.58 2.61 -54.58
CA GLU A 224 19.17 1.38 -53.89
C GLU A 224 20.38 0.55 -53.42
N LEU A 225 21.46 0.54 -54.21
CA LEU A 225 22.72 -0.12 -53.84
C LEU A 225 23.37 0.61 -52.65
N ARG A 226 23.36 1.95 -52.67
CA ARG A 226 23.90 2.77 -51.58
C ARG A 226 23.10 2.56 -50.28
N GLU A 227 21.78 2.63 -50.32
CA GLU A 227 20.94 2.42 -49.14
C GLU A 227 21.10 1.00 -48.57
N ALA A 228 21.14 -0.02 -49.43
CA ALA A 228 21.34 -1.38 -48.98
C ALA A 228 22.75 -1.58 -48.38
N ALA A 229 23.79 -1.04 -49.01
CA ALA A 229 25.16 -1.12 -48.49
C ALA A 229 25.33 -0.34 -47.17
N LEU A 230 24.67 0.81 -47.01
CA LEU A 230 24.66 1.56 -45.75
C LEU A 230 23.89 0.83 -44.65
N ALA A 231 22.72 0.25 -44.96
CA ALA A 231 21.95 -0.53 -43.99
C ALA A 231 22.76 -1.71 -43.43
N ILE A 232 23.57 -2.32 -44.28
CA ILE A 232 24.52 -3.37 -43.93
C ILE A 232 25.61 -2.84 -43.00
N THR A 233 26.26 -1.74 -43.36
CA THR A 233 27.33 -1.17 -42.54
C THR A 233 26.79 -0.70 -41.19
N ASP A 234 25.59 -0.12 -41.16
CA ASP A 234 24.90 0.30 -39.94
C ASP A 234 24.66 -0.90 -39.01
N GLU A 235 24.24 -2.03 -39.57
CA GLU A 235 23.99 -3.24 -38.80
C GLU A 235 25.25 -3.80 -38.12
N TYR A 236 26.41 -3.74 -38.79
CA TYR A 236 27.69 -4.18 -38.22
C TYR A 236 28.34 -3.13 -37.33
N THR A 237 28.16 -1.84 -37.62
CA THR A 237 28.67 -0.76 -36.76
C THR A 237 27.90 -0.67 -35.44
N ALA A 238 26.62 -1.04 -35.43
CA ALA A 238 25.81 -1.21 -34.22
C ALA A 238 26.28 -2.35 -33.29
N LEU A 239 27.20 -3.21 -33.75
CA LEU A 239 27.81 -4.29 -32.97
C LEU A 239 29.10 -3.87 -32.25
N SER A 240 29.16 -2.63 -31.74
CA SER A 240 30.27 -2.21 -30.87
C SER A 240 30.21 -2.88 -29.49
N PHE A 241 31.32 -3.49 -29.09
CA PHE A 241 31.53 -4.02 -27.75
C PHE A 241 31.65 -2.91 -26.71
N VAL A 242 32.20 -1.75 -27.08
CA VAL A 242 32.28 -0.58 -26.20
C VAL A 242 30.90 -0.02 -25.88
N ASP A 243 30.06 0.20 -26.89
CA ASP A 243 28.70 0.70 -26.69
C ASP A 243 27.87 -0.28 -25.86
N PHE A 244 27.99 -1.58 -26.15
CA PHE A 244 27.39 -2.64 -25.33
C PHE A 244 27.81 -2.55 -23.85
N LEU A 245 29.10 -2.34 -23.55
CA LEU A 245 29.56 -2.20 -22.16
C LEU A 245 28.98 -0.95 -21.47
N TYR A 246 28.83 0.17 -22.19
CA TYR A 246 28.21 1.37 -21.65
C TYR A 246 26.71 1.18 -21.37
N GLU A 247 25.99 0.54 -22.29
CA GLU A 247 24.58 0.17 -22.12
C GLU A 247 24.40 -0.76 -20.91
N MET A 248 25.18 -1.84 -20.84
CA MET A 248 25.13 -2.78 -19.72
C MET A 248 25.49 -2.11 -18.39
N LYS A 249 26.51 -1.24 -18.37
CA LYS A 249 26.86 -0.46 -17.18
C LYS A 249 25.68 0.41 -16.75
N ALA A 250 25.04 1.11 -17.69
CA ALA A 250 23.89 1.95 -17.41
C ALA A 250 22.72 1.15 -16.85
N GLU A 251 22.44 -0.04 -17.37
CA GLU A 251 21.37 -0.92 -16.88
C GLU A 251 21.66 -1.48 -15.48
N ILE A 252 22.87 -2.00 -15.26
CA ILE A 252 23.24 -2.64 -13.98
C ILE A 252 23.37 -1.63 -12.84
N THR A 253 23.89 -0.43 -13.14
CA THR A 253 24.07 0.63 -12.14
C THR A 253 22.85 1.55 -11.99
N ALA A 254 21.83 1.37 -12.84
CA ALA A 254 20.61 2.16 -12.76
C ALA A 254 19.96 2.00 -11.37
N PRO A 255 19.52 3.10 -10.74
CA PRO A 255 18.75 3.03 -9.52
C PRO A 255 17.40 2.31 -9.77
N PRO A 256 16.80 1.67 -8.76
CA PRO A 256 15.60 0.86 -8.93
C PRO A 256 14.47 1.55 -9.71
N MET A 257 14.23 2.85 -9.49
CA MET A 257 13.16 3.58 -10.19
C MET A 257 13.56 4.07 -11.59
N LYS A 258 14.65 3.57 -12.16
CA LYS A 258 14.99 3.67 -13.59
C LYS A 258 15.06 2.30 -14.28
N GLN A 259 14.98 1.21 -13.53
CA GLN A 259 15.04 -0.14 -14.08
C GLN A 259 13.68 -0.53 -14.68
N PRO A 260 13.60 -0.93 -15.96
CA PRO A 260 12.34 -1.30 -16.62
C PRO A 260 11.56 -2.38 -15.89
N GLU A 261 12.24 -3.44 -15.42
CA GLU A 261 11.59 -4.54 -14.70
C GLU A 261 10.92 -4.06 -13.40
N MET A 262 11.61 -3.21 -12.64
CA MET A 262 11.07 -2.64 -11.41
C MET A 262 9.88 -1.71 -11.69
N LEU A 263 9.98 -0.87 -12.73
CA LEU A 263 8.90 0.03 -13.14
C LEU A 263 7.67 -0.74 -13.65
N ARG A 264 7.86 -1.82 -14.39
CA ARG A 264 6.77 -2.74 -14.80
C ARG A 264 6.16 -3.43 -13.59
N TRP A 265 6.97 -3.86 -12.62
CA TRP A 265 6.45 -4.43 -11.37
C TRP A 265 5.59 -3.43 -10.59
N VAL A 266 6.01 -2.16 -10.50
CA VAL A 266 5.20 -1.09 -9.91
C VAL A 266 3.89 -0.86 -10.68
N SER A 267 3.93 -0.92 -12.03
CA SER A 267 2.70 -0.88 -12.84
C SER A 267 1.76 -2.05 -12.51
N SER A 268 2.27 -3.28 -12.41
CA SER A 268 1.46 -4.45 -12.04
C SER A 268 0.87 -4.34 -10.63
N LEU A 269 1.61 -3.75 -9.68
CA LEU A 269 1.11 -3.46 -8.34
C LEU A 269 -0.03 -2.44 -8.38
N GLN A 270 0.07 -1.41 -9.21
CA GLN A 270 -1.01 -0.45 -9.42
C GLN A 270 -2.24 -1.09 -10.05
N ASP A 271 -2.06 -1.95 -11.07
CA ASP A 271 -3.14 -2.69 -11.69
C ASP A 271 -3.85 -3.60 -10.67
N HIS A 272 -3.10 -4.22 -9.75
CA HIS A 272 -3.67 -4.97 -8.63
C HIS A 272 -4.50 -4.07 -7.69
N LEU A 273 -3.96 -2.90 -7.30
CA LEU A 273 -4.67 -1.94 -6.45
C LEU A 273 -5.95 -1.41 -7.10
N ASP A 274 -5.93 -1.16 -8.42
CA ASP A 274 -7.09 -0.69 -9.17
C ASP A 274 -8.15 -1.79 -9.42
N SER A 275 -7.76 -3.07 -9.25
CA SER A 275 -8.65 -4.24 -9.36
C SER A 275 -9.53 -4.49 -8.13
N PHE A 276 -9.33 -3.73 -7.04
CA PHE A 276 -10.08 -3.93 -5.81
C PHE A 276 -11.60 -3.78 -6.03
N PRO A 277 -12.41 -4.69 -5.45
CA PRO A 277 -13.84 -4.71 -5.69
C PRO A 277 -14.54 -3.45 -5.20
N LYS A 278 -15.73 -3.22 -5.76
CA LYS A 278 -16.63 -2.13 -5.34
C LYS A 278 -17.01 -2.28 -3.87
N THR A 279 -17.08 -1.15 -3.16
CA THR A 279 -17.62 -1.11 -1.79
C THR A 279 -19.09 -1.56 -1.81
N SER A 280 -19.64 -1.86 -0.63
CA SER A 280 -21.06 -2.21 -0.46
C SER A 280 -22.05 -1.13 -0.93
N ASP A 281 -21.57 0.10 -1.19
CA ASP A 281 -22.32 1.11 -1.92
C ASP A 281 -22.04 0.95 -3.42
N GLU A 282 -23.10 0.65 -4.18
CA GLU A 282 -23.14 0.15 -5.57
C GLU A 282 -22.40 1.01 -6.63
N HIS A 283 -21.81 2.14 -6.25
CA HIS A 283 -21.37 3.21 -7.15
C HIS A 283 -19.85 3.49 -7.16
N SER A 284 -19.01 2.93 -6.27
CA SER A 284 -17.56 3.23 -6.29
C SER A 284 -16.66 2.03 -5.93
N ARG A 285 -15.42 2.01 -6.46
CA ARG A 285 -14.35 1.05 -6.10
C ARG A 285 -13.71 1.49 -4.80
N ILE A 286 -13.27 0.56 -3.94
CA ILE A 286 -12.56 0.92 -2.69
C ILE A 286 -11.35 1.82 -2.99
N VAL A 287 -10.53 1.39 -3.96
CA VAL A 287 -9.46 2.19 -4.54
C VAL A 287 -10.01 2.85 -5.78
N GLY A 288 -10.12 4.18 -5.78
CA GLY A 288 -10.64 4.92 -6.92
C GLY A 288 -9.57 5.18 -7.97
N LYS A 289 -8.36 5.54 -7.55
CA LYS A 289 -7.22 5.79 -8.46
C LYS A 289 -5.88 5.59 -7.77
N THR A 290 -4.92 5.01 -8.48
CA THR A 290 -3.50 5.08 -8.12
C THR A 290 -2.73 6.09 -8.98
N SER A 291 -1.64 6.64 -8.45
CA SER A 291 -0.76 7.53 -9.20
C SER A 291 0.68 7.37 -8.73
N SER A 292 1.60 7.18 -9.68
CA SER A 292 3.03 7.02 -9.40
C SER A 292 3.90 7.69 -10.46
N ALA A 293 5.23 7.67 -10.24
CA ALA A 293 6.20 8.12 -11.25
C ALA A 293 6.15 7.28 -12.53
N VAL A 294 5.67 6.03 -12.46
CA VAL A 294 5.52 5.13 -13.61
C VAL A 294 4.43 5.62 -14.56
N ASP A 295 3.33 6.16 -14.03
CA ASP A 295 2.26 6.73 -14.88
C ASP A 295 2.76 7.94 -15.65
N ALA A 296 3.53 8.80 -14.99
CA ALA A 296 4.18 9.94 -15.63
C ALA A 296 5.18 9.49 -16.70
N LEU A 297 5.96 8.45 -16.43
CA LEU A 297 6.90 7.86 -17.37
C LEU A 297 6.21 7.27 -18.60
N LYS A 298 5.21 6.39 -18.41
CA LYS A 298 4.44 5.77 -19.50
C LYS A 298 3.77 6.84 -20.36
N LYS A 299 3.17 7.86 -19.73
CA LYS A 299 2.54 8.97 -20.44
C LYS A 299 3.56 9.78 -21.23
N ALA A 300 4.69 10.15 -20.64
CA ALA A 300 5.72 10.92 -21.34
C ALA A 300 6.36 10.12 -22.48
N ALA A 301 6.66 8.83 -22.28
CA ALA A 301 7.16 7.94 -23.31
C ALA A 301 6.17 7.82 -24.49
N TYR A 302 4.87 7.66 -24.19
CA TYR A 302 3.81 7.66 -25.18
C TYR A 302 3.78 8.96 -25.98
N GLU A 303 3.76 10.13 -25.32
CA GLU A 303 3.70 11.44 -26.00
C GLU A 303 4.93 11.71 -26.87
N LEU A 304 6.11 11.23 -26.46
CA LEU A 304 7.34 11.37 -27.23
C LEU A 304 7.33 10.58 -28.55
N GLN A 305 6.59 9.48 -28.58
CA GLN A 305 6.51 8.59 -29.74
C GLN A 305 5.15 8.65 -30.44
N TYR A 306 4.26 9.53 -30.00
CA TYR A 306 2.90 9.64 -30.51
C TYR A 306 2.91 10.23 -31.92
N ILE A 307 2.29 9.51 -32.84
CA ILE A 307 2.07 9.97 -34.22
C ILE A 307 0.56 10.16 -34.40
N ASP A 308 0.14 11.36 -34.83
CA ASP A 308 -1.27 11.62 -35.11
C ASP A 308 -1.75 10.80 -36.31
N PRO A 309 -2.70 9.85 -36.12
CA PRO A 309 -3.22 9.03 -37.22
C PRO A 309 -3.91 9.86 -38.31
N SER A 310 -4.38 11.08 -38.01
CA SER A 310 -5.09 11.91 -38.98
C SER A 310 -4.20 12.39 -40.13
N ILE A 311 -2.90 12.59 -39.85
CA ILE A 311 -1.89 13.10 -40.77
C ILE A 311 -1.37 11.99 -41.70
N ALA A 312 -1.50 10.72 -41.28
CA ALA A 312 -1.02 9.59 -42.04
C ALA A 312 -1.97 9.16 -43.17
N PRO A 313 -1.44 8.60 -44.27
CA PRO A 313 -2.24 8.01 -45.33
C PRO A 313 -3.17 6.92 -44.80
N GLU A 314 -4.36 6.78 -45.41
CA GLU A 314 -5.47 5.99 -44.86
C GLU A 314 -5.14 4.51 -44.63
N ASN A 315 -4.26 3.94 -45.45
CA ASN A 315 -3.75 2.58 -45.33
C ASN A 315 -2.88 2.35 -44.08
N PHE A 316 -2.21 3.37 -43.55
CA PHE A 316 -1.32 3.25 -42.37
C PHE A 316 -1.98 3.66 -41.04
N ARG A 317 -3.20 4.23 -41.07
CA ARG A 317 -3.87 4.75 -39.86
C ARG A 317 -4.11 3.68 -38.79
N ALA A 318 -4.51 2.48 -39.20
CA ALA A 318 -4.76 1.37 -38.28
C ALA A 318 -3.46 0.85 -37.64
N GLU A 319 -2.38 0.80 -38.43
CA GLU A 319 -1.05 0.41 -37.95
C GLU A 319 -0.51 1.43 -36.94
N ILE A 320 -0.60 2.72 -37.25
CA ILE A 320 -0.17 3.80 -36.35
C ILE A 320 -0.96 3.78 -35.05
N LYS A 321 -2.28 3.54 -35.11
CA LYS A 321 -3.09 3.42 -33.90
C LYS A 321 -2.60 2.26 -33.02
N THR A 322 -2.36 1.10 -33.62
CA THR A 322 -1.85 -0.08 -32.91
C THR A 322 -0.47 0.20 -32.29
N LYS A 323 0.40 0.90 -33.03
CA LYS A 323 1.72 1.32 -32.56
C LYS A 323 1.64 2.30 -31.39
N ASN A 324 0.78 3.32 -31.49
CA ASN A 324 0.54 4.27 -30.40
C ASN A 324 0.04 3.54 -29.15
N ASP A 325 -0.92 2.63 -29.28
CA ASP A 325 -1.47 1.88 -28.16
C ASP A 325 -0.39 1.00 -27.49
N ALA A 326 0.50 0.38 -28.28
CA ALA A 326 1.64 -0.39 -27.78
C ALA A 326 2.69 0.48 -27.04
N ASN A 327 2.86 1.73 -27.48
CA ASN A 327 3.81 2.67 -26.88
C ASN A 327 3.38 3.21 -25.51
N TYR A 328 2.13 2.95 -25.06
CA TYR A 328 1.69 3.28 -23.70
C TYR A 328 2.22 2.26 -22.66
N SER A 329 3.53 2.08 -22.63
CA SER A 329 4.23 1.07 -21.83
C SER A 329 5.51 1.64 -21.22
N VAL A 330 6.10 0.89 -20.28
CA VAL A 330 7.40 1.26 -19.71
C VAL A 330 8.47 0.97 -20.77
N PRO A 331 9.37 1.94 -21.07
CA PRO A 331 10.46 1.71 -22.02
C PRO A 331 11.33 0.50 -21.67
N ASP A 332 11.89 -0.15 -22.68
CA ASP A 332 12.54 -1.45 -22.50
C ASP A 332 13.92 -1.42 -21.83
N THR A 333 14.59 -0.26 -21.87
CA THR A 333 15.94 -0.10 -21.32
C THR A 333 15.99 0.96 -20.23
N ALA A 334 16.94 0.81 -19.29
CA ALA A 334 17.11 1.78 -18.22
C ALA A 334 17.58 3.15 -18.74
N ALA A 335 18.35 3.16 -19.82
CA ALA A 335 18.76 4.38 -20.51
C ALA A 335 17.55 5.15 -21.06
N ALA A 336 16.62 4.46 -21.74
CA ALA A 336 15.39 5.08 -22.25
C ALA A 336 14.52 5.62 -21.11
N CYS A 337 14.33 4.84 -20.04
CA CYS A 337 13.62 5.31 -18.84
C CYS A 337 14.26 6.57 -18.26
N GLY A 338 15.59 6.58 -18.15
CA GLY A 338 16.38 7.72 -17.66
C GLY A 338 16.20 8.98 -18.51
N GLN A 339 16.20 8.86 -19.84
CA GLN A 339 15.99 10.00 -20.75
C GLN A 339 14.60 10.61 -20.60
N VAL A 340 13.57 9.78 -20.53
CA VAL A 340 12.20 10.26 -20.32
C VAL A 340 12.06 10.96 -18.97
N PHE A 341 12.68 10.43 -17.91
CA PHE A 341 12.68 11.09 -16.61
C PHE A 341 13.42 12.45 -16.62
N ILE A 342 14.57 12.56 -17.28
CA ILE A 342 15.28 13.83 -17.44
C ILE A 342 14.40 14.86 -18.16
N GLN A 343 13.66 14.44 -19.18
CA GLN A 343 12.73 15.33 -19.88
C GLN A 343 11.57 15.77 -18.98
N LEU A 344 11.07 14.88 -18.13
CA LEU A 344 10.06 15.21 -17.12
C LEU A 344 10.58 16.19 -16.06
N GLU A 345 11.86 16.10 -15.67
CA GLU A 345 12.51 17.07 -14.78
C GLU A 345 12.60 18.47 -15.39
N GLY A 346 12.80 18.55 -16.72
CA GLY A 346 12.90 19.80 -17.47
C GLY A 346 11.60 20.59 -17.63
N MET A 347 10.45 20.06 -17.17
CA MET A 347 9.17 20.74 -17.28
C MET A 347 9.09 22.00 -16.39
N LYS A 348 8.36 23.03 -16.87
CA LYS A 348 8.22 24.35 -16.20
C LYS A 348 7.87 24.28 -14.71
N LYS A 349 7.13 23.25 -14.27
CA LYS A 349 6.78 23.05 -12.87
C LYS A 349 7.87 22.21 -12.18
N LYS A 350 8.89 22.93 -11.71
CA LYS A 350 10.01 22.40 -10.94
C LYS A 350 9.52 21.41 -9.86
N ASP A 351 10.20 20.28 -9.74
CA ASP A 351 10.03 19.27 -8.70
C ASP A 351 8.71 18.46 -8.69
N SER A 352 7.84 18.57 -9.71
CA SER A 352 6.57 17.81 -9.73
C SER A 352 6.75 16.29 -9.68
N LEU A 353 7.78 15.79 -10.39
CA LEU A 353 8.16 14.37 -10.37
C LEU A 353 8.65 13.93 -8.98
N PHE A 354 9.33 14.83 -8.26
CA PHE A 354 9.96 14.51 -6.98
C PHE A 354 8.99 14.40 -5.80
N HIS A 355 7.69 14.55 -6.05
CA HIS A 355 6.63 14.16 -5.10
C HIS A 355 6.29 12.66 -5.16
N LEU A 356 6.73 11.97 -6.22
CA LEU A 356 6.45 10.56 -6.51
C LEU A 356 7.70 9.68 -6.45
N VAL A 357 8.89 10.26 -6.64
CA VAL A 357 10.18 9.56 -6.59
C VAL A 357 11.24 10.46 -5.97
N THR A 358 12.23 9.90 -5.27
CA THR A 358 13.35 10.68 -4.75
C THR A 358 14.27 11.15 -5.89
N ARG A 359 15.06 12.20 -5.64
CA ARG A 359 16.00 12.77 -6.64
C ARG A 359 17.09 11.81 -7.10
N ASP A 360 17.43 10.83 -6.27
CA ASP A 360 18.36 9.76 -6.59
C ASP A 360 17.68 8.53 -7.24
N TYR A 361 16.36 8.59 -7.48
CA TYR A 361 15.56 7.53 -8.09
C TYR A 361 15.60 6.19 -7.35
N ARG A 362 15.90 6.20 -6.05
CA ARG A 362 15.97 5.00 -5.23
C ARG A 362 14.65 4.65 -4.56
N GLU A 363 13.93 5.65 -4.08
CA GLU A 363 12.68 5.47 -3.37
C GLU A 363 11.52 6.01 -4.21
N ALA A 364 10.38 5.33 -4.13
CA ALA A 364 9.16 5.77 -4.78
C ALA A 364 7.99 5.83 -3.82
N ASN A 365 7.05 6.70 -4.14
CA ASN A 365 5.81 6.88 -3.42
C ASN A 365 4.64 6.70 -4.40
N ILE A 366 3.83 5.69 -4.15
CA ILE A 366 2.60 5.43 -4.91
C ILE A 366 1.45 6.06 -4.12
N TRP A 367 0.75 6.99 -4.76
CA TRP A 367 -0.43 7.62 -4.19
C TRP A 367 -1.64 6.74 -4.47
N VAL A 368 -2.33 6.33 -3.41
CA VAL A 368 -3.52 5.49 -3.48
C VAL A 368 -4.69 6.32 -2.98
N GLN A 369 -5.58 6.70 -3.89
CA GLN A 369 -6.82 7.40 -3.53
C GLN A 369 -7.94 6.37 -3.32
N LEU A 370 -8.52 6.40 -2.13
CA LEU A 370 -9.64 5.58 -1.70
C LEU A 370 -10.92 6.40 -1.70
N THR A 371 -12.02 5.79 -2.15
CA THR A 371 -13.36 6.41 -2.09
C THR A 371 -14.05 6.17 -0.75
N SER A 372 -13.38 5.48 0.18
CA SER A 372 -13.88 5.14 1.50
C SER A 372 -12.85 5.50 2.55
N GLY A 373 -13.32 6.19 3.60
CA GLY A 373 -12.55 6.49 4.80
C GLY A 373 -12.72 5.46 5.90
N ASP A 374 -13.39 4.34 5.61
CA ASP A 374 -13.59 3.29 6.61
C ASP A 374 -12.31 2.50 6.80
N ASN A 375 -11.94 2.32 8.07
CA ASN A 375 -10.66 1.69 8.42
C ASN A 375 -10.63 0.21 8.02
N THR A 376 -11.79 -0.46 7.99
CA THR A 376 -11.91 -1.84 7.49
C THR A 376 -11.50 -1.97 6.03
N ASP A 377 -11.82 -0.98 5.22
CA ASP A 377 -11.51 -1.00 3.78
C ASP A 377 -10.01 -0.78 3.58
N MET A 378 -9.43 0.19 4.28
CA MET A 378 -7.99 0.41 4.25
C MET A 378 -7.20 -0.79 4.80
N SER A 379 -7.65 -1.44 5.89
CA SER A 379 -7.03 -2.68 6.38
C SER A 379 -7.12 -3.82 5.37
N ALA A 380 -8.25 -3.93 4.65
CA ALA A 380 -8.40 -4.93 3.61
C ALA A 380 -7.49 -4.66 2.40
N VAL A 381 -7.33 -3.40 2.01
CA VAL A 381 -6.39 -2.96 0.97
C VAL A 381 -4.96 -3.28 1.38
N ALA A 382 -4.53 -2.85 2.57
CA ALA A 382 -3.19 -3.11 3.07
C ALA A 382 -2.88 -4.62 3.11
N GLY A 383 -3.76 -5.41 3.73
CA GLY A 383 -3.53 -6.86 3.89
C GLY A 383 -3.58 -7.65 2.58
N LYS A 384 -4.40 -7.27 1.60
CA LYS A 384 -4.40 -7.92 0.28
C LYS A 384 -3.18 -7.51 -0.54
N THR A 385 -2.76 -6.24 -0.45
CA THR A 385 -1.56 -5.75 -1.13
C THR A 385 -0.31 -6.43 -0.59
N GLU A 386 -0.17 -6.57 0.73
CA GLU A 386 0.94 -7.30 1.35
C GLU A 386 1.02 -8.76 0.88
N LYS A 387 -0.14 -9.44 0.77
CA LYS A 387 -0.20 -10.80 0.21
C LYS A 387 0.23 -10.86 -1.25
N TRP A 388 -0.26 -9.93 -2.07
CA TRP A 388 0.11 -9.87 -3.49
C TRP A 388 1.61 -9.63 -3.69
N ILE A 389 2.21 -8.74 -2.88
CA ILE A 389 3.66 -8.47 -2.90
C ILE A 389 4.45 -9.72 -2.48
N ALA A 390 3.95 -10.48 -1.50
CA ALA A 390 4.59 -11.74 -1.10
C ALA A 390 4.51 -12.82 -2.20
N GLU A 391 3.43 -12.84 -2.98
CA GLU A 391 3.26 -13.75 -4.13
C GLU A 391 4.02 -13.28 -5.38
N ASN A 392 4.24 -11.98 -5.54
CA ASN A 392 4.91 -11.34 -6.67
C ASN A 392 6.04 -10.46 -6.15
N PRO A 393 7.18 -11.03 -5.72
CA PRO A 393 8.25 -10.26 -5.11
C PRO A 393 8.85 -9.24 -6.10
N PRO A 394 9.26 -8.06 -5.63
CA PRO A 394 9.91 -7.07 -6.48
C PRO A 394 11.26 -7.60 -7.00
N PRO A 395 11.68 -7.22 -8.22
CA PRO A 395 12.99 -7.61 -8.78
C PRO A 395 14.18 -7.22 -7.89
N VAL A 396 14.06 -6.10 -7.17
CA VAL A 396 15.02 -5.63 -6.17
C VAL A 396 14.35 -5.72 -4.79
N PRO A 397 15.04 -6.18 -3.73
CA PRO A 397 14.50 -6.19 -2.38
C PRO A 397 14.07 -4.79 -1.90
N MET A 398 12.76 -4.59 -1.76
CA MET A 398 12.17 -3.33 -1.32
C MET A 398 11.41 -3.53 -0.01
N LYS A 399 11.68 -2.66 0.94
CA LYS A 399 10.83 -2.44 2.11
C LYS A 399 9.64 -1.59 1.68
N VAL A 400 8.46 -2.20 1.77
CA VAL A 400 7.18 -1.57 1.43
C VAL A 400 6.48 -1.12 2.72
N GLN A 401 6.08 0.14 2.80
CA GLN A 401 5.39 0.68 3.98
C GLN A 401 4.21 1.57 3.58
N TRP A 402 3.14 1.49 4.36
CA TRP A 402 1.99 2.39 4.23
C TRP A 402 2.17 3.66 5.06
N ALA A 403 1.70 4.77 4.52
CA ALA A 403 1.68 6.09 5.14
C ALA A 403 0.41 6.87 4.76
N GLY A 404 0.24 8.06 5.33
CA GLY A 404 -0.92 8.92 5.09
C GLY A 404 -2.00 8.81 6.16
N LEU A 405 -2.94 9.75 6.14
CA LEU A 405 -3.98 9.88 7.17
C LEU A 405 -4.91 8.67 7.22
N THR A 406 -5.26 8.10 6.06
CA THR A 406 -6.14 6.93 5.99
C THR A 406 -5.52 5.70 6.67
N TYR A 407 -4.23 5.43 6.41
CA TYR A 407 -3.52 4.33 7.08
C TYR A 407 -3.21 4.64 8.54
N LEU A 408 -2.85 5.89 8.86
CA LEU A 408 -2.66 6.33 10.24
C LEU A 408 -3.91 6.09 11.10
N ASN A 409 -5.10 6.36 10.56
CA ASN A 409 -6.35 6.10 11.26
C ASN A 409 -6.56 4.62 11.58
N VAL A 410 -6.17 3.71 10.69
CA VAL A 410 -6.19 2.25 10.95
C VAL A 410 -5.30 1.90 12.14
N VAL A 411 -4.04 2.35 12.12
CA VAL A 411 -3.06 2.05 13.18
C VAL A 411 -3.46 2.70 14.51
N TRP A 412 -3.93 3.95 14.47
CA TRP A 412 -4.45 4.64 15.64
C TRP A 412 -5.62 3.85 16.22
N GLN A 413 -6.59 3.46 15.41
CA GLN A 413 -7.75 2.72 15.88
C GLN A 413 -7.36 1.41 16.58
N ASP A 414 -6.43 0.62 16.02
CA ASP A 414 -5.93 -0.59 16.68
C ASP A 414 -5.34 -0.31 18.06
N LYS A 415 -4.49 0.73 18.16
CA LYS A 415 -3.92 1.19 19.44
C LYS A 415 -4.98 1.73 20.41
N MET A 416 -5.99 2.40 19.89
CA MET A 416 -7.10 2.94 20.68
C MET A 416 -7.93 1.83 21.30
N VAL A 417 -8.32 0.82 20.52
CA VAL A 417 -9.15 -0.30 20.99
C VAL A 417 -8.42 -1.11 22.06
N THR A 418 -7.17 -1.45 21.81
CA THR A 418 -6.32 -2.16 22.78
C THR A 418 -6.08 -1.33 24.04
N GLY A 419 -5.84 -0.02 23.89
CA GLY A 419 -5.76 0.94 24.99
C GLY A 419 -7.04 1.06 25.82
N MET A 420 -8.22 1.07 25.18
CA MET A 420 -9.50 1.18 25.88
C MET A 420 -9.87 -0.11 26.61
N LEU A 421 -9.61 -1.27 26.01
CA LEU A 421 -9.82 -2.56 26.67
C LEU A 421 -8.93 -2.70 27.91
N SER A 422 -7.66 -2.31 27.81
CA SER A 422 -6.75 -2.30 28.97
C SER A 422 -7.15 -1.26 30.02
N ALA A 423 -7.63 -0.08 29.64
CA ALA A 423 -8.13 0.94 30.57
C ALA A 423 -9.42 0.51 31.29
N LEU A 424 -10.37 -0.09 30.57
CA LEU A 424 -11.61 -0.62 31.15
C LEU A 424 -11.30 -1.80 32.08
N GLY A 425 -10.44 -2.74 31.68
CA GLY A 425 -10.03 -3.86 32.51
C GLY A 425 -9.29 -3.43 33.78
N SER A 426 -8.32 -2.52 33.65
CA SER A 426 -7.56 -2.00 34.80
C SER A 426 -8.42 -1.18 35.75
N SER A 427 -9.26 -0.28 35.26
CA SER A 427 -10.20 0.48 36.10
C SER A 427 -11.20 -0.43 36.81
N PHE A 428 -11.71 -1.46 36.13
CA PHE A 428 -12.57 -2.46 36.75
C PHE A 428 -11.88 -3.19 37.91
N ILE A 429 -10.61 -3.58 37.74
CA ILE A 429 -9.80 -4.20 38.80
C ILE A 429 -9.55 -3.22 39.95
N VAL A 430 -9.21 -1.96 39.67
CA VAL A 430 -8.99 -0.93 40.70
C VAL A 430 -10.25 -0.68 41.52
N VAL A 431 -11.40 -0.52 40.86
CA VAL A 431 -12.69 -0.34 41.55
C VAL A 431 -13.05 -1.59 42.36
N LEU A 432 -12.83 -2.79 41.82
CA LEU A 432 -13.03 -4.04 42.54
C LEU A 432 -12.17 -4.08 43.82
N ILE A 433 -10.88 -3.77 43.73
CA ILE A 433 -9.97 -3.70 44.90
C ILE A 433 -10.46 -2.67 45.90
N MET A 434 -10.84 -1.48 45.44
CA MET A 434 -11.38 -0.41 46.29
C MET A 434 -12.65 -0.87 47.01
N MET A 435 -13.58 -1.55 46.32
CA MET A 435 -14.78 -2.12 46.94
C MET A 435 -14.44 -3.20 47.98
N MET A 436 -13.50 -4.10 47.68
CA MET A 436 -13.06 -5.14 48.62
C MET A 436 -12.48 -4.53 49.91
N LEU A 437 -11.67 -3.47 49.78
CA LEU A 437 -11.11 -2.72 50.91
C LEU A 437 -12.18 -1.96 51.69
N LEU A 438 -13.06 -1.22 50.99
CA LEU A 438 -14.14 -0.43 51.59
C LEU A 438 -15.11 -1.30 52.38
N PHE A 439 -15.51 -2.44 51.80
CA PHE A 439 -16.45 -3.36 52.46
C PHE A 439 -15.78 -4.29 53.47
N ARG A 440 -14.44 -4.36 53.49
CA ARG A 440 -13.63 -5.32 54.27
C ARG A 440 -14.05 -6.77 54.06
N SER A 441 -14.54 -7.09 52.86
CA SER A 441 -15.02 -8.43 52.50
C SER A 441 -14.90 -8.63 51.00
N PRO A 442 -14.14 -9.63 50.52
CA PRO A 442 -13.97 -9.89 49.10
C PRO A 442 -15.29 -10.29 48.43
N LEU A 443 -16.15 -11.02 49.15
CA LEU A 443 -17.47 -11.40 48.65
C LEU A 443 -18.33 -10.16 48.42
N ILE A 444 -18.50 -9.28 49.41
CA ILE A 444 -19.33 -8.06 49.26
C ILE A 444 -18.74 -7.13 48.19
N GLY A 445 -17.41 -7.04 48.10
CA GLY A 445 -16.74 -6.26 47.05
C GLY A 445 -17.05 -6.75 45.64
N LEU A 446 -16.96 -8.07 45.40
CA LEU A 446 -17.29 -8.66 44.09
C LEU A 446 -18.77 -8.51 43.76
N LEU A 447 -19.62 -8.63 44.77
CA LEU A 447 -21.07 -8.44 44.66
C LEU A 447 -21.45 -6.98 44.33
N ALA A 448 -20.69 -6.01 44.83
CA ALA A 448 -20.86 -4.59 44.51
C ALA A 448 -20.56 -4.29 43.03
N MET A 449 -19.78 -5.14 42.34
CA MET A 449 -19.47 -4.98 40.92
C MET A 449 -20.59 -5.45 39.98
N ILE A 450 -21.58 -6.21 40.47
CA ILE A 450 -22.64 -6.76 39.62
C ILE A 450 -23.47 -5.65 38.93
N PRO A 451 -24.01 -4.64 39.66
CA PRO A 451 -24.82 -3.60 39.03
C PRO A 451 -24.02 -2.77 38.02
N LEU A 452 -22.74 -2.53 38.31
CA LEU A 452 -21.83 -1.87 37.39
C LEU A 452 -21.70 -2.71 36.12
N SER A 453 -21.31 -3.98 36.24
CA SER A 453 -21.10 -4.88 35.11
C SER A 453 -22.33 -4.99 34.20
N VAL A 454 -23.54 -5.06 34.78
CA VAL A 454 -24.79 -5.08 34.02
C VAL A 454 -24.96 -3.79 33.20
N THR A 455 -24.67 -2.63 33.81
CA THR A 455 -24.77 -1.32 33.16
C THR A 455 -23.76 -1.19 32.02
N ILE A 456 -22.50 -1.56 32.25
CA ILE A 456 -21.45 -1.56 31.23
C ILE A 456 -21.86 -2.43 30.04
N THR A 457 -22.20 -3.69 30.31
CA THR A 457 -22.58 -4.65 29.28
C THR A 457 -23.78 -4.13 28.49
N PHE A 458 -24.78 -3.58 29.16
CA PHE A 458 -25.98 -3.04 28.52
C PHE A 458 -25.68 -1.86 27.58
N ILE A 459 -24.86 -0.90 28.00
CA ILE A 459 -24.52 0.27 27.17
C ILE A 459 -23.79 -0.17 25.89
N TYR A 460 -22.73 -0.99 26.02
CA TYR A 460 -21.99 -1.47 24.87
C TYR A 460 -22.82 -2.44 24.00
N GLY A 461 -23.65 -3.27 24.62
CA GLY A 461 -24.59 -4.15 23.90
C GLY A 461 -25.58 -3.35 23.07
N LEU A 462 -26.15 -2.28 23.64
CA LEU A 462 -27.07 -1.40 22.94
C LEU A 462 -26.40 -0.73 21.74
N ILE A 463 -25.15 -0.26 21.87
CA ILE A 463 -24.39 0.31 20.74
C ILE A 463 -24.29 -0.69 19.58
N GLY A 464 -23.95 -1.95 19.88
CA GLY A 464 -23.87 -2.99 18.86
C GLY A 464 -25.23 -3.37 18.23
N TRP A 465 -26.33 -3.32 18.99
CA TRP A 465 -27.68 -3.53 18.44
C TRP A 465 -28.18 -2.37 17.59
N VAL A 466 -27.85 -1.14 17.97
CA VAL A 466 -28.12 0.06 17.16
C VAL A 466 -27.33 0.04 15.85
N GLY A 467 -26.22 -0.69 15.82
CA GLY A 467 -25.37 -0.82 14.63
C GLY A 467 -24.59 0.45 14.29
N LYS A 468 -24.44 1.37 15.27
CA LYS A 468 -23.58 2.55 15.12
C LYS A 468 -22.13 2.10 15.30
N ASP A 469 -21.26 2.56 14.42
CA ASP A 469 -19.81 2.38 14.54
C ASP A 469 -19.31 2.95 15.88
N TYR A 470 -18.42 2.21 16.54
CA TYR A 470 -17.74 2.67 17.74
C TYR A 470 -16.60 3.61 17.35
N ASP A 471 -16.86 4.90 17.49
CA ASP A 471 -16.02 6.04 17.11
C ASP A 471 -15.38 6.73 18.33
N MET A 472 -14.49 7.71 18.11
CA MET A 472 -13.85 8.45 19.20
C MET A 472 -14.88 9.13 20.14
N PRO A 473 -15.93 9.83 19.64
CA PRO A 473 -16.97 10.39 20.50
C PRO A 473 -17.70 9.38 21.39
N VAL A 474 -18.09 8.22 20.85
CA VAL A 474 -18.74 7.15 21.63
C VAL A 474 -17.81 6.62 22.71
N ALA A 475 -16.51 6.51 22.42
CA ALA A 475 -15.54 6.04 23.39
C ALA A 475 -15.36 6.98 24.57
N VAL A 476 -15.25 8.30 24.32
CA VAL A 476 -15.16 9.33 25.36
C VAL A 476 -16.45 9.38 26.19
N LEU A 477 -17.61 9.31 25.54
CA LEU A 477 -18.90 9.27 26.24
C LEU A 477 -19.01 8.03 27.12
N SER A 478 -18.51 6.88 26.63
CA SER A 478 -18.53 5.61 27.36
C SER A 478 -17.66 5.70 28.62
N SER A 479 -16.42 6.20 28.53
CA SER A 479 -15.54 6.33 29.71
C SER A 479 -16.09 7.30 30.76
N LEU A 480 -16.70 8.42 30.35
CA LEU A 480 -17.37 9.35 31.27
C LEU A 480 -18.58 8.69 31.95
N THR A 481 -19.39 7.96 31.19
CA THR A 481 -20.58 7.27 31.70
C THR A 481 -20.22 6.18 32.70
N LEU A 482 -19.10 5.48 32.47
CA LEU A 482 -18.56 4.49 33.39
C LEU A 482 -18.22 5.11 34.75
N GLY A 483 -17.50 6.24 34.77
CA GLY A 483 -17.16 6.93 36.02
C GLY A 483 -18.39 7.32 36.84
N LEU A 484 -19.36 7.97 36.19
CA LEU A 484 -20.61 8.39 36.85
C LEU A 484 -21.46 7.21 37.36
N SER A 485 -21.45 6.09 36.65
CA SER A 485 -22.26 4.91 37.02
C SER A 485 -21.77 4.21 38.29
N VAL A 486 -20.44 4.25 38.55
CA VAL A 486 -19.84 3.65 39.74
C VAL A 486 -20.27 4.39 41.01
N ASP A 487 -20.28 5.72 40.99
CA ASP A 487 -20.60 6.54 42.16
C ASP A 487 -21.99 6.25 42.74
N PHE A 488 -22.99 6.07 41.88
CA PHE A 488 -24.34 5.71 42.31
C PHE A 488 -24.41 4.35 43.01
N ALA A 489 -23.64 3.37 42.54
CA ALA A 489 -23.60 2.04 43.16
C ALA A 489 -22.94 2.11 44.55
N ILE A 490 -21.86 2.88 44.69
CA ILE A 490 -21.16 3.08 45.96
C ILE A 490 -22.09 3.75 46.97
N HIS A 491 -22.65 4.92 46.63
CA HIS A 491 -23.51 5.68 47.52
C HIS A 491 -24.75 4.88 47.95
N PHE A 492 -25.34 4.11 47.03
CA PHE A 492 -26.49 3.28 47.37
C PHE A 492 -26.12 2.16 48.35
N LEU A 493 -25.02 1.44 48.11
CA LEU A 493 -24.58 0.34 48.97
C LEU A 493 -24.12 0.84 50.34
N GLU A 494 -23.41 1.97 50.39
CA GLU A 494 -22.98 2.60 51.63
C GLU A 494 -24.21 3.03 52.46
N ARG A 495 -25.17 3.72 51.83
CA ARG A 495 -26.39 4.17 52.49
C ARG A 495 -27.24 3.00 52.98
N ALA A 496 -27.37 1.94 52.19
CA ALA A 496 -28.07 0.72 52.60
C ALA A 496 -27.42 0.09 53.84
N ARG A 497 -26.08 0.07 53.90
CA ARG A 497 -25.33 -0.48 55.05
C ARG A 497 -25.42 0.41 56.29
N GLU A 498 -25.41 1.73 56.11
CA GLU A 498 -25.62 2.69 57.20
C GLU A 498 -27.00 2.50 57.83
N LEU A 499 -28.03 2.35 56.99
CA LEU A 499 -29.40 2.09 57.45
C LEU A 499 -29.50 0.73 58.15
N GLN A 500 -28.85 -0.31 57.61
CA GLN A 500 -28.80 -1.64 58.24
C GLN A 500 -28.18 -1.57 59.64
N LYS A 501 -27.08 -0.83 59.83
CA LYS A 501 -26.47 -0.65 61.15
C LYS A 501 -27.37 0.09 62.13
N LYS A 502 -28.15 1.08 61.66
CA LYS A 502 -29.05 1.87 62.49
C LYS A 502 -30.34 1.13 62.88
N LEU A 503 -30.90 0.34 61.95
CA LEU A 503 -32.20 -0.30 62.10
C LEU A 503 -32.11 -1.78 62.51
N GLY A 504 -30.93 -2.40 62.44
CA GLY A 504 -30.71 -3.80 62.79
C GLY A 504 -31.23 -4.81 61.76
N SER A 505 -31.90 -4.35 60.69
CA SER A 505 -32.36 -5.14 59.55
C SER A 505 -31.99 -4.45 58.23
N TRP A 506 -31.79 -5.25 57.17
CA TRP A 506 -31.54 -4.78 55.80
C TRP A 506 -32.75 -4.09 55.19
#